data_AF-A0A9N9IF37-F1
#
_entry.id   AF-A0A9N9IF37-F1
#
_cell.length_a   1.000
_cell.length_b   1.000
_cell.length_c   1.000
_cell.angle_alpha   90.00
_cell.angle_beta   90.00
_cell.angle_gamma   90.00
#
_symmetry.space_group_name_H-M   'P 1'
#
loop_
_entity.id
_entity.type
_entity.pdbx_description
1 polymer ?
#
loop_
_entity_poly.entity_id
_entity_poly.type
_entity_poly.pdbx_seq_one_letter_code
_entity_poly.pdbx_strand_id
1 'polypeptide(L)'
;MSKTKRISYSVAEKLKVLQYAEQNGFRTAERHFDIDHSMISRWHKNKEKLEAAKKKSRRIGENLGRNAQYPEAEADLNAWILEYRQDGIAVTTKVAKTYMKELLKKKFADIYPGADEKFLASD
;
A
#
# COMPACT_ATOMS: atom_id res chain seq x y z
N MET A 1 -23.07 -19.44 13.11
CA MET A 1 -22.22 -18.79 12.08
C MET A 1 -20.78 -18.77 12.59
N SER A 2 -19.94 -19.73 12.20
CA SER A 2 -18.51 -19.70 12.54
C SER A 2 -17.86 -18.48 11.89
N LYS A 3 -17.04 -17.72 12.61
CA LYS A 3 -16.29 -16.59 12.04
C LYS A 3 -15.32 -17.12 10.98
N THR A 4 -15.62 -16.90 9.70
CA THR A 4 -14.69 -17.23 8.62
C THR A 4 -13.41 -16.42 8.80
N LYS A 5 -12.28 -17.12 8.93
CA LYS A 5 -10.96 -16.49 9.07
C LYS A 5 -10.67 -15.72 7.78
N ARG A 6 -10.36 -14.42 7.88
CA ARG A 6 -9.99 -13.61 6.73
C ARG A 6 -8.62 -14.04 6.21
N ILE A 7 -8.55 -14.55 4.97
CA ILE A 7 -7.30 -14.97 4.31
C ILE A 7 -6.87 -13.89 3.31
N SER A 8 -5.57 -13.61 3.25
CA SER A 8 -4.99 -12.70 2.26
C SER A 8 -4.06 -13.46 1.33
N TYR A 9 -4.23 -13.27 0.02
CA TYR A 9 -3.41 -13.90 -1.01
C TYR A 9 -2.46 -12.90 -1.66
N SER A 10 -1.23 -13.32 -1.90
CA SER A 10 -0.24 -12.62 -2.72
C SER A 10 -0.66 -12.56 -4.19
N VAL A 11 -0.11 -11.60 -4.92
CA VAL A 11 -0.29 -11.47 -6.37
C VAL A 11 0.14 -12.76 -7.08
N ALA A 12 1.27 -13.36 -6.68
CA ALA A 12 1.73 -14.62 -7.25
C ALA A 12 0.71 -15.77 -7.09
N GLU A 13 0.13 -15.91 -5.89
CA GLU A 13 -0.89 -16.93 -5.64
C GLU A 13 -2.14 -16.68 -6.49
N LYS A 14 -2.61 -15.43 -6.55
CA LYS A 14 -3.78 -15.06 -7.36
C LYS A 14 -3.55 -15.36 -8.84
N LEU A 15 -2.37 -15.02 -9.38
CA LEU A 15 -2.02 -15.30 -10.78
C LEU A 15 -1.94 -16.81 -11.05
N LYS A 16 -1.39 -17.60 -10.12
CA LYS A 16 -1.37 -19.08 -10.23
C LYS A 16 -2.79 -19.65 -10.30
N VAL A 17 -3.70 -19.16 -9.46
CA VAL A 17 -5.10 -19.58 -9.46
C VAL A 17 -5.77 -19.20 -10.78
N LEU A 18 -5.56 -17.97 -11.27
CA LEU A 18 -6.13 -17.51 -12.54
C LEU A 18 -5.62 -18.33 -13.73
N GLN A 19 -4.32 -18.63 -13.79
CA GLN A 19 -3.75 -19.46 -14.85
C GLN A 19 -4.41 -20.85 -14.90
N TYR A 20 -4.61 -21.49 -13.74
CA TYR A 20 -5.32 -22.77 -13.67
C TYR A 20 -6.79 -22.63 -14.07
N ALA A 21 -7.43 -21.54 -13.65
CA ALA A 21 -8.84 -21.28 -13.90
C ALA A 21 -9.13 -20.97 -15.38
N GLU A 22 -8.19 -20.38 -16.10
CA GLU A 22 -8.25 -20.17 -17.56
C GLU A 22 -8.13 -21.47 -18.34
N GLN A 23 -7.39 -22.45 -17.82
CA GLN A 23 -7.22 -23.77 -18.44
C GLN A 23 -8.38 -24.73 -18.12
N ASN A 24 -8.93 -24.68 -16.91
CA ASN A 24 -9.84 -25.71 -16.38
C ASN A 24 -11.24 -25.18 -16.00
N GLY A 25 -11.45 -23.87 -16.07
CA GLY A 25 -12.66 -23.19 -15.62
C GLY A 25 -12.65 -22.82 -14.12
N PHE A 26 -13.46 -21.82 -13.78
CA PHE A 26 -13.48 -21.24 -12.42
C PHE A 26 -14.02 -22.19 -11.35
N ARG A 27 -15.03 -23.01 -11.66
CA ARG A 27 -15.60 -23.99 -10.72
C ARG A 27 -14.59 -25.10 -10.37
N THR A 28 -13.76 -25.49 -11.33
CA THR A 28 -12.69 -26.46 -11.10
C THR A 28 -11.60 -25.85 -10.23
N ALA A 29 -11.24 -24.59 -10.50
CA ALA A 29 -10.27 -23.83 -9.70
C ALA A 29 -10.72 -23.64 -8.24
N GLU A 30 -12.00 -23.35 -8.02
CA GLU A 30 -12.59 -23.25 -6.68
C GLU A 30 -12.36 -24.52 -5.86
N ARG A 31 -12.70 -25.68 -6.44
CA ARG A 31 -12.47 -26.99 -5.79
C ARG A 31 -10.99 -27.31 -5.60
N HIS A 32 -10.15 -26.96 -6.57
CA HIS A 32 -8.73 -27.28 -6.55
C HIS A 32 -7.96 -26.46 -5.51
N PHE A 33 -8.30 -25.18 -5.35
CA PHE A 33 -7.59 -24.27 -4.44
C PHE A 33 -8.32 -23.99 -3.13
N ASP A 34 -9.54 -24.48 -2.95
CA ASP A 34 -10.42 -24.16 -1.82
C ASP A 34 -10.63 -22.63 -1.68
N ILE A 35 -10.88 -21.98 -2.82
CA ILE A 35 -11.10 -20.54 -2.91
C ILE A 35 -12.46 -20.30 -3.54
N ASP A 36 -13.31 -19.54 -2.86
CA ASP A 36 -14.63 -19.19 -3.33
C ASP A 36 -14.61 -18.61 -4.76
N HIS A 37 -15.51 -19.10 -5.60
CA HIS A 37 -15.63 -18.68 -7.00
C HIS A 37 -15.73 -17.16 -7.18
N SER A 38 -16.41 -16.46 -6.26
CA SER A 38 -16.54 -15.00 -6.32
C SER A 38 -15.20 -14.28 -6.14
N MET A 39 -14.27 -14.85 -5.36
CA MET A 39 -12.93 -14.31 -5.20
C MET A 39 -12.11 -14.46 -6.49
N ILE A 40 -12.15 -15.65 -7.09
CA ILE A 40 -11.47 -15.95 -8.36
C ILE A 40 -11.99 -15.02 -9.45
N SER A 41 -13.31 -14.87 -9.57
CA SER A 41 -13.94 -13.95 -10.53
C SER A 41 -13.50 -12.49 -10.31
N ARG A 42 -13.44 -12.02 -9.05
CA ARG A 42 -12.95 -10.66 -8.74
C ARG A 42 -11.49 -10.47 -9.11
N TRP A 43 -10.64 -11.48 -8.94
CA TRP A 43 -9.24 -11.43 -9.36
C TRP A 43 -9.12 -11.41 -10.87
N HIS A 44 -9.92 -12.21 -11.58
CA HIS A 44 -9.94 -12.23 -13.04
C HIS A 44 -10.31 -10.85 -13.61
N LYS A 45 -11.32 -10.17 -13.04
CA LYS A 45 -11.67 -8.79 -13.41
C LYS A 45 -10.55 -7.77 -13.20
N ASN A 46 -9.60 -8.07 -12.32
CA ASN A 46 -8.44 -7.21 -12.02
C ASN A 46 -7.13 -7.85 -12.51
N LYS A 47 -7.17 -8.77 -13.47
CA LYS A 47 -6.00 -9.54 -13.93
C LYS A 47 -4.87 -8.62 -14.40
N GLU A 48 -5.18 -7.62 -15.22
CA GLU A 48 -4.19 -6.63 -15.70
C GLU A 48 -3.46 -5.92 -14.54
N LYS A 49 -4.21 -5.51 -13.51
CA LYS A 49 -3.64 -4.89 -12.30
C LYS A 49 -2.80 -5.87 -11.48
N LEU A 50 -3.14 -7.17 -11.49
CA LEU A 50 -2.33 -8.21 -10.85
C LEU A 50 -1.03 -8.44 -11.60
N GLU A 51 -1.06 -8.44 -12.93
CA GLU A 51 0.13 -8.64 -13.77
C GLU A 51 1.11 -7.48 -13.68
N ALA A 52 0.62 -6.24 -13.58
CA ALA A 52 1.45 -5.05 -13.36
C ALA A 52 2.02 -4.95 -11.93
N ALA A 53 1.47 -5.69 -10.96
CA ALA A 53 1.86 -5.58 -9.56
C ALA A 53 3.07 -6.47 -9.19
N LYS A 54 3.79 -6.08 -8.13
CA LYS A 54 4.86 -6.89 -7.56
C LYS A 54 4.30 -8.23 -7.04
N LYS A 55 4.87 -9.35 -7.49
CA LYS A 55 4.46 -10.72 -7.13
C LYS A 55 4.28 -10.98 -5.62
N LYS A 56 5.14 -10.40 -4.79
CA LYS A 56 5.10 -10.53 -3.32
C LYS A 56 4.01 -9.66 -2.64
N SER A 57 3.44 -8.69 -3.36
CA SER A 57 2.40 -7.84 -2.80
C SER A 57 1.14 -8.65 -2.53
N ARG A 58 0.43 -8.34 -1.43
CA ARG A 58 -0.91 -8.88 -1.16
C ARG A 58 -2.03 -7.90 -1.49
N ARG A 59 -1.67 -6.66 -1.80
CA ARG A 59 -2.58 -5.55 -2.11
C ARG A 59 -2.34 -5.06 -3.54
N ILE A 60 -3.41 -4.73 -4.24
CA ILE A 60 -3.39 -4.24 -5.63
C ILE A 60 -4.35 -3.06 -5.79
N GLY A 61 -4.00 -2.11 -6.65
CA GLY A 61 -4.77 -0.89 -6.90
C GLY A 61 -4.10 0.38 -6.39
N GLU A 62 -4.68 1.51 -6.76
CA GLU A 62 -4.35 2.84 -6.25
C GLU A 62 -5.02 3.06 -4.88
N ASN A 63 -4.47 3.93 -4.03
CA ASN A 63 -4.91 4.18 -2.64
C ASN A 63 -4.80 2.97 -1.70
N LEU A 64 -3.59 2.43 -1.58
CA LEU A 64 -3.22 1.25 -0.77
C LEU A 64 -3.22 1.49 0.76
N GLY A 65 -4.08 2.37 1.25
CA GLY A 65 -4.15 2.78 2.65
C GLY A 65 -4.79 4.15 2.82
N ARG A 66 -4.42 4.83 3.91
CA ARG A 66 -4.79 6.22 4.12
C ARG A 66 -3.98 7.07 3.14
N ASN A 67 -4.65 7.99 2.44
CA ASN A 67 -3.98 8.93 1.57
C ASN A 67 -3.05 9.85 2.39
N ALA A 68 -1.96 10.30 1.76
CA ALA A 68 -1.09 11.31 2.34
C ALA A 68 -1.92 12.54 2.69
N GLN A 69 -1.73 13.06 3.90
CA GLN A 69 -2.46 14.24 4.37
C GLN A 69 -1.82 15.51 3.81
N TYR A 70 -0.50 15.48 3.61
CA TYR A 70 0.29 16.57 3.05
C TYR A 70 1.20 16.03 1.94
N PRO A 71 0.67 15.69 0.75
CA PRO A 71 1.41 14.94 -0.27
C PRO A 71 2.76 15.57 -0.64
N GLU A 72 2.78 16.89 -0.86
CA GLU A 72 3.97 17.64 -1.25
C GLU A 72 5.01 17.68 -0.12
N ALA A 73 4.58 17.90 1.13
CA ALA A 73 5.48 17.93 2.28
C ALA A 73 5.99 16.53 2.68
N GLU A 74 5.15 15.49 2.54
CA GLU A 74 5.53 14.10 2.78
C GLU A 74 6.53 13.60 1.73
N ALA A 75 6.42 14.04 0.47
CA ALA A 75 7.38 13.74 -0.57
C ALA A 75 8.78 14.33 -0.26
N ASP A 76 8.82 15.59 0.16
CA ASP A 76 10.05 16.26 0.59
C ASP A 76 10.69 15.61 1.82
N LEU A 77 9.88 15.28 2.83
CA LEU A 77 10.34 14.53 4.01
C LEU A 77 10.94 13.19 3.61
N ASN A 78 10.31 12.47 2.69
CA ASN A 78 10.80 11.17 2.23
C ASN A 78 12.13 11.30 1.46
N ALA A 79 12.28 12.31 0.62
CA ALA A 79 13.56 12.59 -0.06
C ALA A 79 14.68 12.84 0.96
N TRP A 80 14.43 13.70 1.95
CA TRP A 80 15.37 13.99 3.04
C TRP A 80 15.75 12.74 3.85
N ILE A 81 14.79 11.86 4.17
CA ILE A 81 15.07 10.59 4.86
C ILE A 81 15.93 9.65 4.01
N LEU A 82 15.68 9.60 2.70
CA LEU A 82 16.43 8.72 1.79
C LEU A 82 17.89 9.16 1.68
N GLU A 83 18.16 10.45 1.60
CA GLU A 83 19.53 11.00 1.61
C GLU A 83 20.29 10.58 2.87
N TYR A 84 19.71 10.80 4.06
CA TYR A 84 20.34 10.40 5.32
C TYR A 84 20.59 8.89 5.41
N ARG A 85 19.67 8.08 4.89
CA ARG A 85 19.83 6.62 4.86
C ARG A 85 20.90 6.17 3.87
N GLN A 86 21.09 6.88 2.76
CA GLN A 86 22.19 6.62 1.82
C GLN A 86 23.54 6.89 2.48
N ASP A 87 23.61 7.91 3.33
CA ASP A 87 24.80 8.24 4.14
C ASP A 87 24.99 7.30 5.35
N GLY A 88 24.13 6.30 5.52
CA GLY A 88 24.18 5.35 6.64
C GLY A 88 23.72 5.94 7.98
N ILE A 89 23.09 7.11 7.97
CA ILE A 89 22.59 7.79 9.16
C ILE A 89 21.15 7.35 9.45
N ALA A 90 20.94 6.82 10.66
CA ALA A 90 19.61 6.44 11.10
C ALA A 90 18.76 7.66 11.48
N VAL A 91 17.68 7.91 10.73
CA VAL A 91 16.68 8.93 11.08
C VAL A 91 15.64 8.34 12.03
N THR A 92 15.57 8.87 13.24
CA THR A 92 14.55 8.49 14.23
C THR A 92 13.21 9.18 13.94
N THR A 93 12.12 8.58 14.40
CA THR A 93 10.76 9.12 14.23
C THR A 93 10.62 10.54 14.78
N LYS A 94 11.26 10.84 15.93
CA LYS A 94 11.23 12.17 16.54
C LYS A 94 11.86 13.23 15.65
N VAL A 95 13.01 12.93 15.05
CA VAL A 95 13.70 13.83 14.13
C VAL A 95 12.85 14.07 12.89
N ALA A 96 12.29 13.01 12.29
CA ALA A 96 11.39 13.13 11.14
C ALA A 96 10.14 13.97 11.46
N LYS A 97 9.55 13.81 12.65
CA LYS A 97 8.40 14.60 13.13
C LYS A 97 8.75 16.08 13.27
N THR A 98 9.90 16.40 13.87
CA THR A 98 10.37 17.80 14.00
C THR A 98 10.62 18.42 12.62
N TYR A 99 11.32 17.69 11.73
CA TYR A 99 11.60 18.17 10.38
C TYR A 99 10.32 18.40 9.57
N MET A 100 9.33 17.51 9.68
CA MET A 100 8.02 17.69 9.03
C MET A 100 7.30 18.96 9.50
N LYS A 101 7.31 19.24 10.81
CA LYS A 101 6.73 20.50 11.34
C LYS A 101 7.45 21.73 10.80
N GLU A 102 8.78 21.67 10.70
CA GLU A 102 9.56 22.77 10.12
C GLU A 102 9.28 22.96 8.63
N LEU A 103 9.16 21.87 7.85
CA LEU A 103 8.77 21.92 6.45
C LEU A 103 7.42 22.59 6.27
N LEU A 104 6.41 22.16 7.04
CA LEU A 104 5.06 22.73 6.99
C LEU A 104 5.06 24.22 7.35
N LYS A 105 5.84 24.63 8.35
CA LYS A 105 5.90 26.02 8.79
C LYS A 105 6.70 26.94 7.86
N LYS A 106 7.78 26.46 7.25
CA LYS A 106 8.70 27.29 6.47
C LYS A 106 8.43 27.24 4.97
N LYS A 107 8.33 26.02 4.42
CA LYS A 107 8.31 25.79 2.97
C LYS A 107 6.88 25.67 2.42
N PHE A 108 5.97 25.14 3.23
CA PHE A 108 4.61 24.84 2.80
C PHE A 108 3.53 25.64 3.54
N ALA A 109 3.89 26.75 4.19
CA ALA A 109 2.93 27.58 4.93
C ALA A 109 1.85 28.17 4.02
N ASP A 110 2.22 28.54 2.79
CA ASP A 110 1.29 29.10 1.80
C ASP A 110 0.30 28.05 1.27
N ILE A 111 0.75 26.80 1.15
CA ILE A 111 -0.06 25.68 0.64
C ILE A 111 -0.94 25.08 1.75
N TYR A 112 -0.40 24.97 2.97
CA TYR A 112 -1.07 24.39 4.12
C TYR A 112 -1.01 25.31 5.34
N PRO A 113 -1.84 26.35 5.39
CA PRO A 113 -1.83 27.31 6.49
C PRO A 113 -2.21 26.67 7.82
N GLY A 114 -1.35 26.84 8.83
CA GLY A 114 -1.52 26.29 10.18
C GLY A 114 -1.41 24.76 10.26
N ALA A 115 -0.77 24.12 9.27
CA ALA A 115 -0.60 22.67 9.26
C ALA A 115 0.43 22.17 10.29
N ASP A 116 1.38 23.00 10.69
CA ASP A 116 2.40 22.66 11.70
C ASP A 116 1.79 22.39 13.08
N GLU A 117 0.74 23.14 13.44
CA GLU A 117 -0.02 22.93 14.68
C GLU A 117 -0.97 21.73 14.58
N LYS A 118 -1.57 21.52 13.41
CA LYS A 118 -2.53 20.42 13.14
C LYS A 118 -1.86 19.07 12.86
N PHE A 119 -0.55 19.05 12.62
CA PHE A 119 0.18 17.83 12.32
C PHE A 119 0.28 16.92 13.56
N LEU A 120 -0.54 15.87 13.56
CA LEU A 120 -0.60 14.84 14.58
C LEU A 120 0.16 13.59 14.11
N ALA A 121 1.40 13.44 14.57
CA ALA A 121 2.16 12.20 14.46
C ALA A 121 2.22 11.49 15.81
N SER A 122 2.29 10.16 15.81
CA SER A 122 2.49 9.36 17.02
C SER A 122 3.74 9.81 17.79
N ASP A 123 3.72 9.66 19.12
CA ASP A 123 4.86 9.96 19.98
C ASP A 123 5.95 8.89 19.95
#